data_AF-A0A357D2D2-F1
#
_entry.id   AF-A0A357D2D2-F1
#
_cell.length_a   1.000
_cell.length_b   1.000
_cell.length_c   1.000
_cell.angle_alpha   90.00
_cell.angle_beta   90.00
_cell.angle_gamma   90.00
#
_symmetry.space_group_name_H-M   'P 1'
#
loop_
_entity.id
_entity.type
_entity.pdbx_description
1 polymer ?
#
loop_
_entity_poly.entity_id
_entity_poly.type
_entity_poly.pdbx_seq_one_letter_code
_entity_poly.pdbx_strand_id
1 'polypeptide(L)' 'MSKIYTNNLINEKSPYLLQHAHNPVNWYPWCKATFAEAKEKD' A
#
# COMPACT_ATOMS: atom_id res chain seq x y z
N MET A 1 2.04 4.51 -23.13
CA MET A 1 1.69 5.18 -21.86
C MET A 1 1.93 4.19 -20.73
N SER A 2 2.80 4.48 -19.76
CA SER A 2 2.90 3.63 -18.58
C SER A 2 1.67 3.84 -17.70
N LYS A 3 1.08 2.76 -17.20
CA LYS A 3 -0.03 2.84 -16.25
C LYS A 3 0.56 3.30 -14.92
N ILE A 4 0.09 4.43 -14.40
CA ILE A 4 0.42 4.85 -13.03
C ILE A 4 -0.54 4.10 -12.10
N TYR A 5 0.04 3.36 -11.17
CA TYR A 5 -0.71 2.72 -10.09
C TYR A 5 -0.67 3.65 -8.87
N THR A 6 -1.64 3.54 -7.98
CA THR A 6 -1.60 4.19 -6.67
C THR A 6 -2.12 3.19 -5.65
N ASN A 7 -1.28 2.79 -4.70
CA ASN A 7 -1.62 1.86 -3.64
C ASN A 7 -1.76 2.59 -2.29
N ASN A 8 -2.05 1.84 -1.22
CA ASN A 8 -2.38 2.41 0.09
C ASN A 8 -1.20 3.13 0.77
N LEU A 9 0.04 2.91 0.31
CA LEU A 9 1.21 3.61 0.85
C LEU A 9 1.18 5.12 0.58
N ILE A 10 0.32 5.62 -0.31
CA ILE A 10 0.15 7.06 -0.55
C ILE A 10 -0.27 7.84 0.69
N ASN A 11 -0.86 7.16 1.68
CA ASN A 11 -1.32 7.75 2.94
C ASN A 11 -0.26 7.72 4.06
N GLU A 12 0.90 7.10 3.80
CA GLU A 12 1.97 7.00 4.78
C GLU A 12 2.78 8.29 4.89
N LYS A 13 3.40 8.51 6.05
CA LYS A 13 4.27 9.68 6.28
C LYS A 13 5.73 9.40 5.94
N SER A 14 6.11 8.12 5.86
CA SER A 14 7.48 7.71 5.59
C SER A 14 7.85 8.04 4.13
N PRO A 15 8.91 8.82 3.87
CA PRO A 15 9.37 9.11 2.50
C PRO A 15 9.68 7.83 1.70
N TYR A 16 10.19 6.81 2.38
CA TYR A 16 10.48 5.51 1.77
C TYR A 16 9.21 4.82 1.28
N LEU A 17 8.13 4.83 2.06
CA LEU A 17 6.88 4.19 1.68
C LEU A 17 6.17 4.96 0.55
N LEU A 18 6.22 6.29 0.60
CA LEU A 18 5.66 7.16 -0.44
C LEU A 18 6.35 6.94 -1.80
N GLN A 19 7.66 6.65 -1.82
CA GLN A 19 8.37 6.32 -3.06
C GLN A 19 7.80 5.07 -3.75
N HIS A 20 7.18 4.16 -3.00
CA HIS A 20 6.59 2.93 -3.50
C HIS A 20 5.07 3.00 -3.69
N ALA A 21 4.45 4.15 -3.44
CA ALA A 21 3.01 4.35 -3.58
C ALA A 21 2.51 4.13 -5.02
N HIS A 22 3.39 4.28 -6.02
CA HIS A 22 3.04 4.15 -7.44
C HIS A 22 3.48 2.84 -8.11
N ASN A 23 3.94 1.88 -7.31
CA ASN A 23 4.32 0.56 -7.82
C ASN A 23 3.08 -0.24 -8.23
N PRO A 24 3.21 -1.15 -9.22
CA PRO A 24 2.10 -1.96 -9.74
C PRO A 24 1.51 -2.94 -8.71
N VAL A 25 2.28 -3.28 -7.68
CA VAL A 25 1.82 -4.10 -6.56
C VAL A 25 0.97 -3.24 -5.63
N ASN A 26 -0.22 -3.73 -5.27
CA ASN A 26 -1.12 -3.07 -4.34
C ASN A 26 -0.62 -3.24 -2.89
N TRP A 27 0.44 -2.52 -2.52
CA TRP A 27 1.00 -2.53 -1.19
C TRP A 27 0.05 -1.93 -0.15
N TYR A 28 0.08 -2.49 1.05
CA TYR A 28 -0.58 -1.98 2.25
C TYR A 28 0.47 -1.70 3.33
N PRO A 29 0.26 -0.65 4.14
CA PRO A 29 1.15 -0.40 5.27
C PRO A 29 1.03 -1.52 6.31
N TRP A 30 2.11 -1.77 7.03
CA TRP A 30 2.12 -2.76 8.09
C TRP A 30 1.40 -2.22 9.33
N CYS A 31 0.09 -2.45 9.44
CA CYS A 31 -0.70 -2.00 10.59
C CYS A 31 -1.75 -3.03 11.02
N LYS A 32 -2.28 -2.87 12.25
CA LYS A 32 -3.28 -3.78 12.82
C LYS A 32 -4.53 -3.93 11.93
N ALA A 33 -4.95 -2.84 11.27
CA ALA A 33 -6.09 -2.87 10.37
C ALA A 33 -5.83 -3.75 9.14
N THR A 34 -4.63 -3.66 8.55
CA THR A 34 -4.22 -4.51 7.42
C THR A 34 -4.16 -5.99 7.81
N PHE A 35 -3.70 -6.33 9.01
CA PHE A 35 -3.74 -7.71 9.51
C PHE A 35 -5.16 -8.22 9.74
N ALA A 36 -6.05 -7.38 10.27
CA ALA A 36 -7.44 -7.74 10.45
C ALA A 36 -8.12 -8.00 9.09
N GLU A 37 -7.92 -7.12 8.11
CA GLU A 37 -8.43 -7.28 6.75
C GLU A 37 -7.87 -8.55 6.07
N ALA A 38 -6.57 -8.85 6.25
CA ALA A 38 -5.98 -10.06 5.71
C ALA A 38 -6.64 -11.33 6.31
N LYS A 39 -6.87 -11.34 7.63
CA LYS A 39 -7.53 -12.45 8.31
C LYS A 39 -8.99 -12.65 7.88
N GLU A 40 -9.69 -11.57 7.53
CA GLU A 40 -11.07 -11.65 7.00
C GLU A 40 -11.14 -12.13 5.56
N LYS A 41 -10.06 -11.97 4.79
CA LYS A 41 -9.98 -12.28 3.35
C LYS A 41 -9.28 -13.60 3.03
N ASP A 42 -8.60 -14.22 3.99
CA ASP A 42 -8.16 -15.62 3.95
C ASP A 42 -9.35 -16.59 4.00
#